data_AF-A0A8T4VUY5-F1
#
_entry.id   AF-A0A8T4VUY5-F1
#
_cell.length_a   1.000
_cell.length_b   1.000
_cell.length_c   1.000
_cell.angle_alpha   90.00
_cell.angle_beta   90.00
_cell.angle_gamma   90.00
#
_symmetry.space_group_name_H-M   'P 1'
#
loop_
_entity.id
_entity.type
_entity.pdbx_description
1 polymer ?
#
loop_
_entity_poly.entity_id
_entity_poly.type
_entity_poly.pdbx_seq_one_letter_code
_entity_poly.pdbx_strand_id
1 'polypeptide(L)'
;MGVNLKPLTEPHERTWNDLRHRSVAIDAYNALHQFLSIIRQRDGTPLKDAKGRVTSHLTGLFYRTANLVERGIRPIYVFDGEPH
;
A
#
# COMPACT_ATOMS: atom_id res chain seq x y z
N MET A 1 7.39 -2.98 -7.72
CA MET A 1 8.51 -3.52 -8.54
C MET A 1 9.74 -3.61 -7.65
N GLY A 2 10.63 -4.59 -7.84
CA GLY A 2 11.79 -4.83 -6.96
C GLY A 2 12.52 -6.13 -7.28
N VAL A 3 13.43 -6.56 -6.41
CA VAL A 3 14.20 -7.81 -6.56
C VAL A 3 13.43 -8.99 -5.99
N ASN A 4 13.28 -10.06 -6.77
CA ASN A 4 12.55 -11.26 -6.33
C ASN A 4 13.45 -12.22 -5.53
N LEU A 5 13.50 -12.02 -4.21
CA LEU A 5 14.25 -12.87 -3.28
C LEU A 5 13.41 -14.02 -2.70
N LYS A 6 12.12 -14.13 -3.05
CA LYS A 6 11.20 -15.13 -2.50
C LYS A 6 11.74 -16.57 -2.56
N PRO A 7 12.44 -17.04 -3.62
CA PRO A 7 12.99 -18.39 -3.66
C PRO A 7 14.13 -18.67 -2.68
N LEU A 8 14.72 -17.63 -2.09
CA LEU A 8 15.93 -17.70 -1.27
C LEU A 8 15.67 -17.47 0.23
N THR A 9 14.41 -17.26 0.63
CA THR A 9 14.04 -16.84 1.99
C THR A 9 12.82 -17.59 2.51
N GLU A 10 12.82 -17.93 3.79
CA GLU A 10 11.63 -18.48 4.48
C GLU A 10 10.88 -17.36 5.21
N PRO A 11 9.60 -17.09 4.88
CA PRO A 11 8.82 -16.08 5.58
C PRO A 11 8.35 -16.60 6.93
N HIS A 12 8.50 -15.78 7.97
CA HIS A 12 7.88 -16.04 9.27
C HIS A 12 6.47 -15.47 9.30
N GLU A 13 5.47 -16.34 9.49
CA GLU A 13 4.08 -15.92 9.59
C GLU A 13 3.85 -15.06 10.83
N ARG A 14 3.07 -13.99 10.67
CA ARG A 14 2.71 -13.04 11.72
C ARG A 14 1.24 -12.69 11.59
N THR A 15 0.63 -12.39 12.72
CA THR A 15 -0.75 -11.91 12.81
C THR A 15 -0.80 -10.39 12.90
N TRP A 16 -1.97 -9.80 12.67
CA TRP A 16 -2.17 -8.37 12.88
C TRP A 16 -1.92 -7.91 14.32
N ASN A 17 -2.17 -8.80 15.30
CA ASN A 17 -1.96 -8.48 16.71
C ASN A 17 -0.47 -8.31 17.04
N ASP A 18 0.43 -9.00 16.33
CA ASP A 18 1.88 -8.86 16.50
C ASP A 18 2.39 -7.47 16.10
N LEU A 19 1.63 -6.77 15.26
CA LEU A 19 1.94 -5.41 14.79
C LEU A 19 1.17 -4.32 15.55
N ARG A 20 0.28 -4.69 16.47
CA ARG A 20 -0.50 -3.71 17.24
C ARG A 20 0.43 -2.82 18.06
N HIS A 21 0.18 -1.52 18.05
CA HIS A 21 1.00 -0.45 18.65
C HIS A 21 2.40 -0.27 18.06
N ARG A 22 2.75 -0.99 16.99
CA ARG A 22 4.02 -0.80 16.28
C ARG A 22 3.91 0.31 15.25
N SER A 23 5.01 1.04 15.10
CA SER A 23 5.22 1.92 13.95
C SER A 23 5.76 1.11 12.78
N VAL A 24 5.16 1.27 11.60
CA VAL A 24 5.54 0.54 10.39
C VAL A 24 5.83 1.55 9.29
N ALA A 25 7.07 1.56 8.81
CA ALA A 25 7.45 2.32 7.63
C ALA A 25 6.99 1.58 6.37
N ILE A 26 6.26 2.28 5.52
CA ILE A 26 5.69 1.76 4.27
C ILE A 26 6.31 2.55 3.12
N ASP A 27 6.90 1.83 2.17
CA ASP A 27 7.31 2.39 0.89
C ASP A 27 6.08 2.94 0.15
N ALA A 28 6.02 4.26 0.00
CA ALA A 28 4.88 4.94 -0.57
C ALA A 28 4.72 4.66 -2.06
N TYR A 29 5.81 4.64 -2.83
CA TYR A 29 5.74 4.42 -4.28
C TYR A 29 5.27 3.00 -4.58
N ASN A 30 5.81 2.01 -3.90
CA ASN A 30 5.37 0.63 -4.04
C ASN A 30 3.89 0.47 -3.63
N ALA A 31 3.47 1.07 -2.51
CA ALA A 31 2.08 1.02 -2.07
C ALA A 31 1.12 1.69 -3.07
N LEU A 32 1.44 2.88 -3.58
CA LEU A 32 0.62 3.59 -4.57
C LEU A 32 0.52 2.79 -5.88
N HIS A 33 1.62 2.19 -6.34
CA HIS A 33 1.59 1.28 -7.49
C HIS A 33 0.69 0.06 -7.27
N GLN A 34 0.72 -0.54 -6.07
CA GLN A 34 -0.19 -1.63 -5.72
C GLN A 34 -1.65 -1.18 -5.74
N PHE A 35 -1.97 0.01 -5.22
CA PHE A 35 -3.34 0.52 -5.26
C PHE A 35 -3.83 0.76 -6.69
N LEU A 36 -2.97 1.28 -7.57
CA LEU A 36 -3.29 1.44 -8.99
C LEU A 36 -3.50 0.09 -9.72
N SER A 37 -2.84 -0.98 -9.28
CA SER A 37 -2.97 -2.30 -9.90
C SER A 37 -4.21 -3.06 -9.43
N ILE A 38 -4.52 -3.02 -8.12
CA ILE A 38 -5.59 -3.84 -7.53
C ILE A 38 -6.94 -3.12 -7.41
N ILE A 39 -6.95 -1.79 -7.25
CA ILE A 39 -8.20 -1.03 -7.05
C ILE A 39 -8.71 -0.57 -8.41
N ARG A 40 -9.58 -1.38 -8.99
CA ARG A 40 -10.14 -1.20 -10.33
C ARG A 40 -11.65 -1.37 -10.33
N GLN A 41 -12.28 -0.81 -11.35
CA GLN A 41 -13.68 -1.07 -11.68
C GLN A 41 -13.83 -2.51 -12.18
N ARG A 42 -15.08 -2.97 -12.31
CA ARG A 42 -15.40 -4.33 -12.76
C ARG A 42 -14.89 -4.63 -14.18
N ASP A 43 -14.79 -3.61 -15.02
CA ASP A 43 -14.23 -3.68 -16.37
C ASP A 43 -12.69 -3.66 -16.40
N GLY A 44 -12.04 -3.59 -15.24
CA GLY A 44 -10.60 -3.52 -15.10
C GLY A 44 -10.02 -2.13 -15.27
N THR A 45 -10.81 -1.08 -15.50
CA THR A 45 -10.27 0.30 -15.55
C THR A 45 -9.98 0.85 -14.16
N PRO A 46 -9.00 1.77 -13.97
CA PRO A 46 -8.81 2.43 -12.68
C PRO A 46 -10.06 3.22 -12.26
N LEU A 47 -10.22 3.44 -10.96
CA LEU A 47 -11.20 4.40 -10.45
C LEU A 47 -10.84 5.79 -10.95
N LYS A 48 -11.86 6.57 -11.33
CA LYS A 48 -11.71 7.94 -11.82
C LYS A 48 -12.74 8.85 -11.17
N ASP A 49 -12.41 10.14 -11.09
CA ASP A 49 -13.39 11.17 -10.72
C ASP A 49 -14.22 11.63 -11.93
N ALA A 50 -15.14 12.58 -11.70
CA ALA A 50 -15.99 13.15 -12.75
C ALA A 50 -15.22 13.86 -13.88
N LYS A 51 -13.94 14.21 -13.68
CA LYS A 51 -13.05 14.81 -14.68
C LYS A 51 -12.17 13.76 -15.38
N GLY A 52 -12.37 12.47 -15.09
CA GLY A 52 -11.58 11.37 -15.66
C GLY A 52 -10.18 11.20 -15.04
N ARG A 53 -9.86 11.91 -13.95
CA ARG A 53 -8.56 11.78 -13.25
C ARG A 53 -8.56 10.50 -12.42
N VAL A 54 -7.47 9.73 -12.46
CA VAL A 54 -7.35 8.47 -11.70
C VAL A 54 -7.35 8.74 -10.20
N THR A 55 -8.15 7.99 -9.44
CA THR A 55 -8.29 8.15 -7.98
C THR A 55 -8.01 6.87 -7.19
N SER A 56 -7.76 5.73 -7.86
CA SER A 56 -7.48 4.44 -7.21
C SER A 56 -6.41 4.52 -6.11
N HIS A 57 -5.35 5.29 -6.34
CA HIS A 57 -4.26 5.47 -5.39
C HIS A 57 -4.70 6.23 -4.13
N LEU A 58 -5.55 7.25 -4.25
CA LEU A 58 -6.09 8.01 -3.12
C LEU A 58 -7.07 7.15 -2.30
N THR A 59 -7.97 6.44 -2.98
CA THR A 59 -8.90 5.50 -2.35
C THR A 59 -8.13 4.42 -1.58
N GLY A 60 -7.11 3.84 -2.21
CA GLY A 60 -6.27 2.82 -1.58
C GLY A 60 -5.51 3.34 -0.37
N LEU A 61 -4.87 4.51 -0.51
CA LEU A 61 -4.14 5.14 0.59
C LEU A 61 -5.07 5.43 1.78
N PHE A 62 -6.23 6.03 1.54
CA PHE A 62 -7.19 6.38 2.58
C PHE A 62 -7.71 5.14 3.33
N TYR A 63 -8.31 4.19 2.61
CA TYR A 63 -8.93 3.03 3.26
C TYR A 63 -7.90 2.07 3.85
N ARG A 64 -6.71 1.90 3.23
CA ARG A 64 -5.64 1.07 3.81
C ARG A 64 -5.11 1.70 5.09
N THR A 65 -4.87 3.01 5.10
CA THR A 65 -4.37 3.72 6.28
C THR A 65 -5.38 3.65 7.42
N ALA A 66 -6.66 3.93 7.16
CA ALA A 66 -7.72 3.83 8.16
C ALA A 66 -7.77 2.41 8.78
N ASN A 67 -7.72 1.38 7.94
CA ASN A 67 -7.68 -0.02 8.35
C ASN A 67 -6.48 -0.36 9.24
N LEU A 68 -5.29 0.18 8.96
CA LEU A 68 -4.10 -0.05 9.77
C LEU A 68 -4.22 0.66 11.13
N VAL A 69 -4.69 1.90 11.12
CA VAL A 69 -4.91 2.69 12.34
C VAL A 69 -5.96 2.06 13.25
N GLU A 70 -7.07 1.57 12.68
CA GLU A 70 -8.12 0.85 13.42
C GLU A 70 -7.57 -0.41 14.12
N ARG A 71 -6.60 -1.08 13.50
CA ARG A 71 -5.88 -2.23 14.10
C ARG A 71 -4.81 -1.81 15.12
N GLY A 72 -4.67 -0.52 15.42
CA GLY A 72 -3.68 0.03 16.34
C GLY A 72 -2.27 0.12 15.78
N ILE A 73 -2.09 0.00 14.47
CA ILE A 73 -0.78 0.14 13.80
C ILE A 73 -0.56 1.62 13.49
N ARG A 74 0.68 2.11 13.63
CA ARG A 74 1.08 3.49 13.31
C ARG A 74 1.82 3.53 11.97
N PRO A 75 1.13 3.67 10.82
CA PRO A 75 1.79 3.70 9.51
C PRO A 75 2.56 4.99 9.29
N ILE A 76 3.74 4.89 8.69
CA ILE A 76 4.57 6.01 8.24
C ILE A 76 4.89 5.77 6.77
N TYR A 77 4.38 6.62 5.89
CA TYR A 77 4.67 6.51 4.45
C TYR A 77 5.98 7.23 4.13
N VAL A 78 6.92 6.51 3.52
CA VAL A 78 8.22 7.03 3.10
C VAL A 78 8.23 7.15 1.58
N PHE A 79 8.50 8.36 1.10
CA PHE A 79 8.58 8.68 -0.32
C PHE A 79 10.04 8.72 -0.75
N ASP A 80 10.28 8.31 -1.99
CA ASP A 80 11.60 8.41 -2.59
C ASP A 80 12.01 9.88 -2.70
N GLY A 81 13.31 10.13 -2.51
CA GLY A 81 13.93 11.43 -2.75
C GLY A 81 14.30 11.61 -4.22
N GLU A 82 15.23 12.51 -4.48
CA GLU A 82 15.80 12.63 -5.82
C GLU A 82 16.59 11.36 -6.19
N PRO A 83 16.39 10.79 -7.39
CA PRO A 83 17.17 9.67 -7.86
C PRO A 83 18.62 10.10 -8.13
N HIS A 84 19.57 9.24 -7.74
CA HIS A 84 21.01 9.40 -7.99
C HIS A 84 21.46 8.59 -9.21
#